data_AF-A0A222WGA6-F1
#
_entry.id   AF-A0A222WGA6-F1
#
_cell.length_a   1.000
_cell.length_b   1.000
_cell.length_c   1.000
_cell.angle_alpha   90.00
_cell.angle_beta   90.00
_cell.angle_gamma   90.00
#
_symmetry.space_group_name_H-M   'P 1'
#
loop_
_entity.id
_entity.type
_entity.pdbx_description
1 polymer ?
#
loop_
_entity_poly.entity_id
_entity_poly.type
_entity_poly.pdbx_seq_one_letter_code
_entity_poly.pdbx_strand_id
1 'polypeptide(L)'
;MAKEKSYEYAKFAKIHPTTGRYTNLGFQADVTLPSSKSLPQGGSYINIYCGMAGFECGISVKYRSDFMDSRTGTYQWHWFANGPEGQIDGPMCEYRDGEKVHIKLVRLEENDHVQFIVDGDKKFTSAHAYGESTYATDDTCARFIIGSEITRYPTLPSSLPQWNLSFSRLQISEMRFKKATGAWINVNSGNATARLSHTPVEITPPSPVNFNGVSNDLANGRYAVSMTV
;
A
#
# COMPACT_ATOMS: atom_id res chain seq x y z
N MET A 1 -20.76 -0.79 14.25
CA MET A 1 -20.90 -2.16 13.69
C MET A 1 -19.55 -2.85 13.82
N ALA A 2 -19.49 -4.05 14.41
CA ALA A 2 -18.27 -4.83 14.36
C ALA A 2 -18.00 -5.19 12.88
N LYS A 3 -16.80 -4.92 12.38
CA LYS A 3 -16.40 -5.36 11.04
C LYS A 3 -16.47 -6.88 11.03
N GLU A 4 -17.36 -7.45 10.23
CA GLU A 4 -17.42 -8.91 10.08
C GLU A 4 -16.03 -9.42 9.71
N LYS A 5 -15.59 -10.46 10.41
CA LYS A 5 -14.27 -11.04 10.17
C LYS A 5 -14.25 -11.58 8.74
N SER A 6 -13.34 -11.06 7.92
CA SER A 6 -13.16 -11.51 6.55
C SER A 6 -11.73 -11.99 6.34
N TYR A 7 -11.56 -13.03 5.54
CA TYR A 7 -10.26 -13.63 5.22
C TYR A 7 -9.85 -13.24 3.80
N GLU A 8 -8.85 -12.38 3.70
CA GLU A 8 -8.30 -11.93 2.42
C GLU A 8 -7.36 -13.00 1.87
N TYR A 9 -7.48 -13.33 0.58
CA TYR A 9 -6.43 -14.05 -0.13
C TYR A 9 -5.54 -13.01 -0.82
N ALA A 10 -4.56 -12.54 -0.07
CA ALA A 10 -3.72 -11.41 -0.44
C ALA A 10 -2.25 -11.67 -0.16
N LYS A 11 -1.40 -10.91 -0.85
CA LYS A 11 0.05 -10.91 -0.75
C LYS A 11 0.53 -9.48 -0.54
N PHE A 12 1.54 -9.34 0.30
CA PHE A 12 2.04 -8.05 0.75
C PHE A 12 3.56 -8.02 0.75
N ALA A 13 4.09 -6.85 0.40
CA ALA A 13 5.45 -6.45 0.64
C ALA A 13 5.42 -5.18 1.47
N LYS A 14 5.92 -5.26 2.69
CA LYS A 14 5.86 -4.19 3.69
C LYS A 14 7.27 -3.69 3.97
N ILE A 15 7.49 -2.40 3.79
CA ILE A 15 8.73 -1.69 4.11
C ILE A 15 8.43 -0.82 5.32
N HIS A 16 9.24 -0.91 6.36
CA HIS A 16 9.08 -0.05 7.53
C HIS A 16 10.43 0.27 8.18
N PRO A 17 10.53 1.41 8.90
CA PRO A 17 11.72 1.75 9.67
C PRO A 17 11.99 0.72 10.77
N THR A 18 13.27 0.50 11.09
CA THR A 18 13.71 -0.38 12.19
C THR A 18 13.68 0.30 13.56
N THR A 19 13.82 1.62 13.58
CA THR A 19 13.80 2.44 14.80
C THR A 19 12.70 3.49 14.73
N GLY A 20 12.20 3.90 15.90
CA GLY A 20 11.10 4.86 15.99
C GLY A 20 9.82 4.38 15.30
N ARG A 21 9.65 3.06 15.12
CA ARG A 21 8.58 2.47 14.30
C ARG A 21 7.20 3.06 14.65
N TYR A 22 6.91 3.22 15.94
CA TYR A 22 5.64 3.74 16.45
C TYR A 22 5.63 5.26 16.68
N THR A 23 6.73 5.96 16.50
CA THR A 23 6.82 7.40 16.79
C THR A 23 7.18 8.23 15.55
N ASN A 24 7.54 7.57 14.45
CA ASN A 24 7.78 8.21 13.17
C ASN A 24 6.50 8.86 12.64
N LEU A 25 6.66 10.04 12.07
CA LEU A 25 5.58 10.96 11.70
C LEU A 25 5.16 10.84 10.24
N GLY A 26 5.67 9.86 9.48
CA GLY A 26 5.22 9.68 8.10
C GLY A 26 6.18 8.89 7.23
N PHE A 27 5.71 8.64 6.00
CA PHE A 27 6.43 7.95 4.95
C PHE A 27 6.09 8.57 3.60
N GLN A 28 7.07 8.65 2.71
CA GLN A 28 6.89 9.04 1.33
C GLN A 28 7.76 8.19 0.40
N ALA A 29 7.35 8.08 -0.86
CA ALA A 29 8.13 7.45 -1.91
C ALA A 29 7.63 7.88 -3.29
N ASP A 30 8.51 7.74 -4.28
CA ASP A 30 8.12 7.69 -5.67
C ASP A 30 7.70 6.26 -6.03
N VAL A 31 6.56 6.12 -6.69
CA VAL A 31 6.00 4.85 -7.18
C VAL A 31 6.02 4.86 -8.69
N THR A 32 6.67 3.88 -9.31
CA THR A 32 6.49 3.57 -10.73
C THR A 32 5.49 2.42 -10.83
N LEU A 33 4.32 2.72 -11.39
CA LEU A 33 3.23 1.76 -11.56
C LEU A 33 3.63 0.69 -12.59
N PRO A 34 3.10 -0.54 -12.48
CA PRO A 34 3.30 -1.57 -13.50
C PRO A 34 2.91 -1.06 -14.89
N SER A 35 3.71 -1.36 -15.91
CA SER A 35 3.38 -1.04 -17.32
C SER A 35 2.31 -1.98 -17.91
N SER A 36 2.02 -3.06 -17.22
CA SER A 36 0.99 -4.04 -17.56
C SER A 36 0.54 -4.82 -16.33
N LYS A 37 -0.73 -5.22 -16.31
CA LYS A 37 -1.36 -6.01 -15.26
C LYS A 37 -2.54 -6.83 -15.81
N SER A 38 -2.90 -7.88 -15.08
CA SER A 38 -4.10 -8.66 -15.29
C SER A 38 -4.84 -8.81 -13.97
N LEU A 39 -6.09 -8.36 -13.94
CA LEU A 39 -7.00 -8.47 -12.80
C LEU A 39 -8.09 -9.49 -13.15
N PRO A 40 -8.06 -10.70 -12.59
CA PRO A 40 -8.86 -11.81 -13.12
C PRO A 40 -10.31 -11.87 -12.63
N GLN A 41 -10.66 -11.27 -11.48
CA GLN A 41 -12.00 -11.43 -10.88
C GLN A 41 -12.39 -10.30 -9.93
N GLY A 42 -13.67 -10.25 -9.51
CA GLY A 42 -14.30 -9.17 -8.73
C GLY A 42 -13.65 -8.75 -7.39
N GLY A 43 -12.77 -9.59 -6.82
CA GLY A 43 -11.97 -9.24 -5.65
C GLY A 43 -10.58 -8.69 -5.97
N SER A 44 -10.14 -8.78 -7.23
CA SER A 44 -8.76 -8.54 -7.62
C SER A 44 -8.39 -7.07 -7.55
N TYR A 45 -7.37 -6.73 -6.76
CA TYR A 45 -6.81 -5.38 -6.72
C TYR A 45 -5.30 -5.38 -6.52
N ILE A 46 -4.70 -4.24 -6.83
CA ILE A 46 -3.32 -3.89 -6.48
C ILE A 46 -3.35 -2.53 -5.78
N ASN A 47 -2.78 -2.46 -4.58
CA ASN A 47 -2.67 -1.25 -3.77
C ASN A 47 -1.21 -0.94 -3.47
N ILE A 48 -0.86 0.34 -3.50
CA ILE A 48 0.45 0.86 -3.14
C ILE A 48 0.22 2.04 -2.21
N TYR A 49 0.60 1.93 -0.94
CA TYR A 49 0.18 2.93 0.05
C TYR A 49 1.18 3.14 1.18
N CYS A 50 1.11 4.34 1.74
CA CYS A 50 1.69 4.65 3.04
C CYS A 50 0.67 4.33 4.13
N GLY A 51 1.13 3.77 5.25
CA GLY A 51 0.29 3.49 6.42
C GLY A 51 0.80 4.21 7.67
N MET A 52 -0.11 4.71 8.52
CA MET A 52 0.20 5.42 9.77
C MET A 52 -1.09 5.69 10.58
N ALA A 53 -1.12 5.53 11.91
CA ALA A 53 -2.26 5.89 12.78
C ALA A 53 -3.62 5.29 12.33
N GLY A 54 -3.60 4.10 11.74
CA GLY A 54 -4.79 3.46 11.17
C GLY A 54 -5.24 4.04 9.83
N PHE A 55 -4.56 5.08 9.31
CA PHE A 55 -4.69 5.53 7.94
C PHE A 55 -3.86 4.66 7.00
N GLU A 56 -4.42 4.38 5.84
CA GLU A 56 -3.80 3.72 4.69
C GLU A 56 -4.17 4.54 3.47
N CYS A 57 -3.19 5.25 2.90
CA CYS A 57 -3.42 6.20 1.81
C CYS A 57 -2.41 5.96 0.70
N GLY A 58 -2.89 5.90 -0.54
CA GLY A 58 -2.06 5.48 -1.65
C GLY A 58 -2.78 5.45 -2.99
N ILE A 59 -2.27 4.63 -3.89
CA ILE A 59 -2.78 4.41 -5.25
C ILE A 59 -3.33 2.99 -5.36
N SER A 60 -4.48 2.84 -6.00
CA SER A 60 -5.19 1.57 -6.14
C SER A 60 -5.66 1.34 -7.57
N VAL A 61 -5.74 0.08 -7.97
CA VAL A 61 -6.52 -0.39 -9.11
C VAL A 61 -7.26 -1.67 -8.74
N LYS A 62 -8.49 -1.81 -9.20
CA LYS A 62 -9.36 -2.95 -8.89
C LYS A 62 -10.14 -3.43 -10.11
N TYR A 63 -10.49 -4.71 -10.13
CA TYR A 63 -11.48 -5.27 -11.05
C TYR A 63 -12.88 -4.74 -10.66
N ARG A 64 -13.22 -3.53 -11.12
CA ARG A 64 -14.54 -2.91 -10.95
C ARG A 64 -14.78 -1.98 -12.14
N SER A 65 -16.03 -1.88 -12.58
CA SER A 65 -16.37 -1.20 -13.85
C SER A 65 -16.02 0.29 -13.87
N ASP A 66 -16.01 0.95 -12.72
CA ASP A 66 -15.62 2.36 -12.58
C ASP A 66 -14.10 2.58 -12.64
N PHE A 67 -13.29 1.55 -12.44
CA PHE A 67 -11.84 1.59 -12.73
C PHE A 67 -11.56 1.38 -14.22
N MET A 68 -12.53 0.98 -15.03
CA MET A 68 -12.32 0.70 -16.45
C MET A 68 -12.37 1.99 -17.27
N ASP A 69 -11.26 2.34 -17.93
CA ASP A 69 -11.28 3.39 -18.95
C ASP A 69 -11.92 2.83 -20.23
N SER A 70 -13.11 3.32 -20.56
CA SER A 70 -13.88 2.86 -21.72
C SER A 70 -13.19 3.11 -23.07
N ARG A 71 -12.21 4.02 -23.12
CA ARG A 71 -11.46 4.34 -24.34
C ARG A 71 -10.37 3.33 -24.63
N THR A 72 -9.76 2.78 -23.58
CA THR A 72 -8.64 1.84 -23.70
C THR A 72 -9.04 0.40 -23.39
N GLY A 73 -10.18 0.19 -22.73
CA GLY A 73 -10.60 -1.12 -22.26
C GLY A 73 -9.71 -1.69 -21.16
N THR A 74 -9.01 -0.83 -20.42
CA THR A 74 -8.08 -1.23 -19.35
C THR A 74 -8.46 -0.61 -18.02
N TYR A 75 -8.30 -1.37 -16.93
CA TYR A 75 -8.43 -0.84 -15.58
C TYR A 75 -7.33 0.20 -15.32
N GLN A 76 -7.67 1.35 -14.77
CA GLN A 76 -6.76 2.46 -14.48
C GLN A 76 -6.72 2.74 -12.97
N TRP A 77 -5.75 3.53 -12.56
CA TRP A 77 -5.45 3.76 -11.15
C TRP A 77 -6.11 5.04 -10.64
N HIS A 78 -6.34 5.11 -9.33
CA HIS A 78 -6.75 6.32 -8.63
C HIS A 78 -6.07 6.39 -7.27
N TRP A 79 -6.08 7.57 -6.64
CA TRP A 79 -5.65 7.68 -5.25
C TRP A 79 -6.81 7.36 -4.29
N PHE A 80 -6.48 6.89 -3.10
CA PHE A 80 -7.42 6.66 -2.01
C PHE A 80 -6.82 7.08 -0.68
N ALA A 81 -7.69 7.42 0.27
CA ALA A 81 -7.36 7.61 1.68
C ALA A 81 -8.39 6.86 2.52
N ASN A 82 -7.94 5.78 3.15
CA ASN A 82 -8.74 5.00 4.10
C ASN A 82 -8.21 5.26 5.51
N GLY A 83 -9.10 5.33 6.49
CA GLY A 83 -8.67 5.43 7.88
C GLY A 83 -9.83 5.48 8.87
N PRO A 84 -9.57 5.92 10.10
CA PRO A 84 -10.58 6.04 11.15
C PRO A 84 -11.76 6.96 10.78
N GLU A 85 -11.54 7.91 9.87
CA GLU A 85 -12.57 8.86 9.41
C GLU A 85 -13.37 8.35 8.19
N GLY A 86 -13.11 7.12 7.74
CA GLY A 86 -13.78 6.49 6.61
C GLY A 86 -12.89 6.36 5.37
N GLN A 87 -13.54 6.09 4.25
CA GLN A 87 -12.90 5.94 2.94
C GLN A 87 -13.19 7.18 2.09
N ILE A 88 -12.14 7.73 1.48
CA ILE A 88 -12.19 8.81 0.51
C ILE A 88 -11.44 8.35 -0.73
N ASP A 89 -12.11 8.37 -1.87
CA ASP A 89 -11.53 8.00 -3.14
C ASP A 89 -11.35 9.23 -4.02
N GLY A 90 -10.23 9.27 -4.74
CA GLY A 90 -9.98 10.23 -5.79
C GLY A 90 -10.78 9.95 -7.06
N PRO A 91 -10.66 10.84 -8.07
CA PRO A 91 -11.16 10.60 -9.41
C PRO A 91 -10.73 9.23 -9.94
N MET A 92 -11.70 8.43 -10.39
CA MET A 92 -11.40 7.16 -11.03
C MET A 92 -10.63 7.39 -12.34
N CYS A 93 -9.73 6.47 -12.67
CA CYS A 93 -8.90 6.53 -13.87
C CYS A 93 -7.99 7.77 -13.97
N GLU A 94 -7.48 8.28 -12.85
CA GLU A 94 -6.58 9.43 -12.79
C GLU A 94 -5.16 9.10 -13.30
N TYR A 95 -4.65 7.89 -13.03
CA TYR A 95 -3.30 7.48 -13.44
C TYR A 95 -3.29 6.22 -14.31
N ARG A 96 -2.28 6.13 -15.17
CA ARG A 96 -2.11 5.05 -16.15
C ARG A 96 -1.02 4.05 -15.76
N ASP A 97 -1.08 2.88 -16.39
CA ASP A 97 0.01 1.91 -16.33
C ASP A 97 1.35 2.53 -16.78
N GLY A 98 2.41 2.24 -16.02
CA GLY A 98 3.76 2.75 -16.24
C GLY A 98 4.01 4.17 -15.74
N GLU A 99 2.98 4.90 -15.27
CA GLU A 99 3.18 6.25 -14.74
C GLU A 99 3.95 6.25 -13.42
N LYS A 100 4.61 7.39 -13.15
CA LYS A 100 5.34 7.64 -11.91
C LYS A 100 4.55 8.63 -11.06
N VAL A 101 4.28 8.26 -9.81
CA VAL A 101 3.47 9.02 -8.85
C VAL A 101 4.24 9.15 -7.54
N HIS A 102 4.36 10.36 -7.01
CA HIS A 102 4.90 10.59 -5.67
C HIS A 102 3.77 10.53 -4.64
N ILE A 103 3.89 9.66 -3.62
CA ILE A 103 2.92 9.60 -2.52
C ILE A 103 3.57 9.89 -1.19
N LYS A 104 2.85 10.63 -0.34
CA LYS A 104 3.30 11.03 0.99
C LYS A 104 2.13 11.01 1.98
N LEU A 105 2.33 10.33 3.11
CA LEU A 105 1.45 10.39 4.27
C LEU A 105 2.26 10.89 5.47
N VAL A 106 1.76 11.92 6.14
CA VAL A 106 2.50 12.59 7.21
C VAL A 106 1.57 13.06 8.32
N ARG A 107 2.04 13.01 9.56
CA ARG A 107 1.46 13.70 10.72
C ARG A 107 2.13 15.06 10.82
N LEU A 108 1.31 16.10 10.82
CA LEU A 108 1.72 17.48 10.96
C LEU A 108 2.17 17.73 12.40
N GLU A 109 3.31 18.40 12.57
CA GLU A 109 3.88 18.64 13.90
C GLU A 109 3.14 19.77 14.64
N GLU A 110 2.55 20.68 13.87
CA GLU A 110 1.87 21.86 14.37
C GLU A 110 0.53 21.56 15.04
N ASN A 111 -0.13 20.45 14.67
CA ASN A 111 -1.48 20.13 15.13
C ASN A 111 -1.80 18.64 15.20
N ASP A 112 -0.85 17.75 14.89
CA ASP A 112 -1.03 16.29 14.86
C ASP A 112 -2.10 15.77 13.87
N HIS A 113 -2.55 16.58 12.91
CA HIS A 113 -3.42 16.10 11.83
C HIS A 113 -2.62 15.24 10.84
N VAL A 114 -3.29 14.23 10.26
CA VAL A 114 -2.73 13.38 9.22
C VAL A 114 -3.05 13.98 7.86
N GLN A 115 -2.05 14.11 7.00
CA GLN A 115 -2.15 14.67 5.66
C GLN A 115 -1.66 13.67 4.63
N PHE A 116 -2.49 13.43 3.60
CA PHE A 116 -2.11 12.65 2.43
C PHE A 116 -1.93 13.56 1.22
N ILE A 117 -0.80 13.39 0.55
CA ILE A 117 -0.33 14.22 -0.56
C ILE A 117 0.06 13.29 -1.71
N VAL A 118 -0.36 13.64 -2.93
CA VAL A 118 0.00 12.95 -4.17
C VAL A 118 0.53 13.98 -5.16
N ASP A 119 1.73 13.76 -5.69
CA ASP A 119 2.43 14.68 -6.63
C ASP A 119 2.49 16.14 -6.14
N GLY A 120 2.57 16.33 -4.82
CA GLY A 120 2.60 17.64 -4.16
C GLY A 120 1.21 18.21 -3.83
N ASP A 121 0.14 17.66 -4.40
CA ASP A 121 -1.24 18.08 -4.12
C ASP A 121 -1.76 17.43 -2.84
N LYS A 122 -2.30 18.25 -1.94
CA LYS A 122 -3.01 17.79 -0.75
C LYS A 122 -4.35 17.16 -1.14
N LYS A 123 -4.46 15.84 -1.04
CA LYS A 123 -5.70 15.10 -1.35
C LYS A 123 -6.58 14.89 -0.13
N PHE A 124 -5.98 14.75 1.05
CA PHE A 124 -6.72 14.56 2.30
C PHE A 124 -6.02 15.22 3.48
N THR A 125 -6.80 15.68 4.45
CA THR A 125 -6.35 16.10 5.78
C THR A 125 -7.40 15.64 6.78
N SER A 126 -6.98 14.96 7.83
CA SER A 126 -7.88 14.48 8.85
C SER A 126 -8.62 15.64 9.53
N ALA A 127 -9.86 15.39 9.93
CA ALA A 127 -10.63 16.32 10.75
C ALA A 127 -10.13 16.34 12.20
N HIS A 128 -9.53 15.24 12.67
CA HIS A 128 -9.02 15.08 14.02
C HIS A 128 -7.49 15.00 14.08
N ALA A 129 -6.94 15.30 15.25
CA ALA A 129 -5.54 15.08 15.59
C ALA A 129 -5.30 13.64 16.04
N TYR A 130 -4.17 13.04 15.63
CA TYR A 130 -3.81 11.65 15.91
C TYR A 130 -2.40 11.55 16.52
N GLY A 131 -2.31 11.53 17.85
CA GLY A 131 -1.07 11.53 18.61
C GLY A 131 -0.34 10.18 18.69
N GLU A 132 0.80 10.13 19.37
CA GLU A 132 1.71 8.97 19.44
C GLU A 132 1.06 7.64 19.87
N SER A 133 0.08 7.69 20.79
CA SER A 133 -0.63 6.50 21.26
C SER A 133 -1.46 5.80 20.17
N THR A 134 -1.81 6.50 19.08
CA THR A 134 -2.51 5.93 17.92
C THR A 134 -1.61 4.99 17.09
N TYR A 135 -0.29 5.04 17.27
CA TYR A 135 0.70 4.33 16.44
C TYR A 135 1.26 3.06 17.10
N ALA A 136 0.68 2.59 18.21
CA ALA A 136 1.29 1.59 19.09
C ALA A 136 1.29 0.14 18.59
N THR A 137 0.96 -0.13 17.33
CA THR A 137 0.98 -1.47 16.75
C THR A 137 1.75 -1.52 15.43
N ASP A 138 2.19 -2.72 15.08
CA ASP A 138 2.83 -3.01 13.79
C ASP A 138 1.98 -2.59 12.58
N ASP A 139 0.66 -2.52 12.76
CA ASP A 139 -0.34 -2.16 11.74
C ASP A 139 -0.79 -0.70 11.84
N THR A 140 -0.21 0.08 12.74
CA THR A 140 -0.43 1.53 12.86
C THR A 140 0.86 2.34 12.74
N CYS A 141 2.02 1.68 12.63
CA CYS A 141 3.32 2.31 12.41
C CYS A 141 3.45 2.96 11.02
N ALA A 142 4.33 3.96 10.91
CA ALA A 142 4.76 4.53 9.63
C ALA A 142 5.41 3.44 8.75
N ARG A 143 4.83 3.22 7.58
CA ARG A 143 5.22 2.13 6.68
C ARG A 143 4.84 2.43 5.24
N PHE A 144 5.40 1.65 4.35
CA PHE A 144 5.01 1.57 2.95
C PHE A 144 4.62 0.14 2.62
N ILE A 145 3.51 -0.06 1.89
CA ILE A 145 2.99 -1.38 1.54
C ILE A 145 2.67 -1.43 0.05
N ILE A 146 3.08 -2.53 -0.58
CA ILE A 146 2.54 -3.01 -1.84
C ILE A 146 1.69 -4.24 -1.52
N GLY A 147 0.40 -4.18 -1.82
CA GLY A 147 -0.56 -5.24 -1.56
C GLY A 147 -1.28 -5.66 -2.84
N SER A 148 -1.55 -6.95 -2.97
CA SER A 148 -2.43 -7.47 -4.01
C SER A 148 -3.37 -8.50 -3.42
N GLU A 149 -4.63 -8.48 -3.79
CA GLU A 149 -5.64 -9.46 -3.38
C GLU A 149 -6.28 -10.06 -4.62
N ILE A 150 -6.70 -11.33 -4.56
CA ILE A 150 -7.52 -11.95 -5.60
C ILE A 150 -9.00 -11.97 -5.17
N THR A 151 -9.24 -12.29 -3.90
CA THR A 151 -10.59 -12.42 -3.33
C THR A 151 -10.57 -12.36 -1.81
N ARG A 152 -11.77 -12.24 -1.25
CA ARG A 152 -12.03 -12.26 0.19
C ARG A 152 -13.14 -13.27 0.52
N TYR A 153 -13.00 -13.96 1.63
CA TYR A 153 -13.95 -14.96 2.11
C TYR A 153 -14.61 -14.53 3.42
N PRO A 154 -15.92 -14.77 3.60
CA PRO A 154 -16.60 -14.51 4.87
C PRO A 154 -16.23 -15.52 5.96
N THR A 155 -15.73 -16.70 5.57
CA THR A 155 -15.21 -17.75 6.46
C THR A 155 -13.86 -18.22 5.96
N LEU A 156 -13.02 -18.75 6.86
CA LEU A 156 -11.71 -19.29 6.47
C LEU A 156 -11.93 -20.48 5.52
N PRO A 157 -11.47 -20.44 4.26
CA PRO A 157 -11.63 -21.58 3.37
C PRO A 157 -10.75 -22.76 3.82
N SER A 158 -11.04 -23.97 3.34
CA SER A 158 -10.17 -25.14 3.62
C SER A 158 -8.95 -25.20 2.69
N SER A 159 -9.02 -24.54 1.54
CA SER A 159 -7.94 -24.44 0.56
C SER A 159 -8.04 -23.12 -0.22
N LEU A 160 -6.93 -22.69 -0.82
CA LEU A 160 -6.86 -21.50 -1.64
C LEU A 160 -6.69 -21.88 -3.12
N PRO A 161 -7.33 -21.15 -4.06
CA PRO A 161 -7.12 -21.37 -5.49
C PRO A 161 -5.70 -20.97 -5.91
N GLN A 162 -5.27 -21.44 -7.08
CA GLN A 162 -4.01 -20.97 -7.69
C GLN A 162 -4.06 -19.45 -7.89
N TRP A 163 -2.94 -18.79 -7.58
CA TRP A 163 -2.81 -17.36 -7.78
C TRP A 163 -2.84 -17.02 -9.27
N ASN A 164 -3.74 -16.13 -9.70
CA ASN A 164 -3.95 -15.78 -11.12
C ASN A 164 -3.94 -14.27 -11.42
N LEU A 165 -3.65 -13.42 -10.42
CA LEU A 165 -3.39 -11.99 -10.61
C LEU A 165 -1.93 -11.78 -11.00
N SER A 166 -1.66 -11.02 -12.07
CA SER A 166 -0.30 -10.73 -12.52
C SER A 166 -0.08 -9.25 -12.78
N PHE A 167 1.17 -8.79 -12.62
CA PHE A 167 1.61 -7.45 -13.00
C PHE A 167 3.11 -7.42 -13.22
N SER A 168 3.51 -6.60 -14.19
CA SER A 168 4.90 -6.25 -14.47
C SER A 168 5.54 -5.49 -13.30
N ARG A 169 6.83 -5.18 -13.38
CA ARG A 169 7.58 -4.57 -12.27
C ARG A 169 6.90 -3.30 -11.73
N LEU A 170 6.50 -3.36 -10.46
CA LEU A 170 6.12 -2.22 -9.64
C LEU A 170 7.32 -1.82 -8.80
N GLN A 171 7.75 -0.56 -8.89
CA GLN A 171 8.94 -0.09 -8.19
C GLN A 171 8.62 1.08 -7.28
N ILE A 172 9.24 1.09 -6.11
CA ILE A 172 9.28 2.23 -5.21
C ILE A 172 10.73 2.70 -5.04
N SER A 173 10.92 4.01 -5.03
CA SER A 173 12.23 4.68 -4.97
C SER A 173 12.13 5.99 -4.20
N GLU A 174 13.27 6.64 -3.94
CA GLU A 174 13.34 7.91 -3.20
C GLU A 174 12.59 7.84 -1.85
N MET A 175 12.59 6.66 -1.24
CA MET A 175 11.84 6.38 -0.03
C MET A 175 12.42 7.19 1.13
N ARG A 176 11.55 7.87 1.87
CA ARG A 176 11.90 8.57 3.12
C ARG A 176 10.86 8.32 4.18
N PHE A 177 11.30 8.24 5.43
CA PHE A 177 10.40 8.33 6.58
C PHE A 177 10.73 9.56 7.42
N LYS A 178 9.71 10.11 8.08
CA LYS A 178 9.85 11.28 8.95
C LYS A 178 10.02 10.80 10.39
N LYS A 179 11.11 11.18 11.05
CA LYS A 179 11.32 10.85 12.46
C LYS A 179 10.38 11.65 13.35
N ALA A 180 10.21 11.19 14.59
CA ALA A 180 9.56 11.95 15.67
C ALA A 180 10.14 13.37 15.84
N THR A 181 11.43 13.57 15.53
CA THR A 181 12.11 14.86 15.57
C THR A 181 11.83 15.78 14.37
N GLY A 182 10.87 15.43 13.51
CA GLY A 182 10.51 16.19 12.30
C GLY A 182 11.39 15.96 11.07
N ALA A 183 12.59 15.39 11.23
CA ALA A 183 13.54 15.20 10.14
C ALA A 183 13.14 14.05 9.19
N TRP A 184 13.19 14.29 7.88
CA TRP A 184 13.08 13.26 6.85
C TRP A 184 14.42 12.55 6.64
N ILE A 185 14.41 11.23 6.68
CA ILE A 185 15.59 10.40 6.51
C ILE A 185 15.37 9.46 5.31
N ASN A 186 16.37 9.37 4.45
CA ASN A 186 16.37 8.41 3.34
C ASN A 186 16.37 6.98 3.89
N VAL A 187 15.49 6.15 3.36
CA VAL A 187 15.46 4.72 3.64
C VAL A 187 16.74 4.07 3.11
N ASN A 188 17.37 3.26 3.95
CA ASN A 188 18.46 2.37 3.57
C ASN A 188 18.42 1.04 4.34
N SER A 189 19.30 0.10 3.98
CA SER A 189 19.40 -1.20 4.65
C SER A 189 19.79 -1.12 6.14
N GLY A 190 20.35 0.00 6.61
CA GLY A 190 20.69 0.21 8.01
C GLY A 190 19.51 0.73 8.86
N ASN A 191 18.47 1.30 8.24
CA ASN A 191 17.37 1.95 8.97
C ASN A 191 15.97 1.46 8.62
N ALA A 192 15.83 0.52 7.68
CA ALA A 192 14.56 -0.07 7.29
C ALA A 192 14.68 -1.55 6.95
N THR A 193 13.56 -2.25 7.06
CA THR A 193 13.42 -3.66 6.69
C THR A 193 12.25 -3.83 5.74
N ALA A 194 12.38 -4.80 4.82
CA ALA A 194 11.30 -5.25 3.97
C ALA A 194 10.88 -6.68 4.36
N ARG A 195 9.58 -6.94 4.41
CA ARG A 195 9.01 -8.26 4.71
C ARG A 195 7.95 -8.62 3.67
N LEU A 196 8.00 -9.87 3.22
CA LEU A 196 6.94 -10.48 2.44
C LEU A 196 5.99 -11.24 3.37
N SER A 197 4.70 -11.18 3.07
CA SER A 197 3.68 -11.96 3.75
C SER A 197 2.50 -12.25 2.83
N HIS A 198 1.71 -13.24 3.20
CA HIS A 198 0.41 -13.51 2.59
C HIS A 198 -0.66 -13.66 3.67
N THR A 199 -1.91 -13.68 3.22
CA THR A 199 -3.09 -14.00 4.02
C THR A 199 -4.00 -14.94 3.22
N PRO A 200 -4.84 -15.74 3.89
CA PRO A 200 -4.84 -16.00 5.34
C PRO A 200 -3.56 -16.76 5.75
N VAL A 201 -3.07 -16.53 6.97
CA VAL A 201 -1.80 -17.13 7.46
C VAL A 201 -1.98 -18.58 7.92
N GLU A 202 -3.22 -18.99 8.12
CA GLU A 202 -3.62 -20.32 8.60
C GLU A 202 -3.67 -21.37 7.49
N ILE A 203 -3.59 -20.96 6.23
CA ILE A 203 -3.65 -21.86 5.07
C ILE A 203 -2.40 -21.69 4.24
N THR A 204 -1.74 -22.79 3.87
CA THR A 204 -0.64 -22.77 2.92
C THR A 204 -1.16 -22.41 1.52
N PRO A 205 -0.75 -21.27 0.93
CA PRO A 205 -1.17 -20.91 -0.42
C PRO A 205 -0.45 -21.76 -1.47
N PRO A 206 -1.09 -22.05 -2.61
CA PRO A 206 -0.40 -22.58 -3.78
C PRO A 206 0.77 -21.69 -4.21
N SER A 207 1.79 -22.27 -4.85
CA SER A 207 2.89 -21.51 -5.41
C SER A 207 2.37 -20.48 -6.46
N PRO A 208 2.89 -19.24 -6.47
CA PRO A 208 3.90 -18.69 -5.56
C PRO A 208 3.29 -18.27 -4.21
N VAL A 209 4.00 -18.50 -3.10
CA VAL A 209 3.54 -18.14 -1.74
C VAL A 209 3.45 -16.62 -1.55
N ASN A 210 4.40 -15.87 -2.09
CA ASN A 210 4.47 -14.40 -2.05
C ASN A 210 4.61 -13.85 -3.48
N PHE A 211 5.08 -12.60 -3.63
CA PHE A 211 5.59 -12.08 -4.90
C PHE A 211 6.79 -12.89 -5.39
N ASN A 212 6.87 -13.15 -6.69
CA ASN A 212 7.93 -13.99 -7.30
C ASN A 212 9.00 -13.20 -8.07
N GLY A 213 8.80 -11.91 -8.36
CA GLY A 213 9.84 -11.03 -8.91
C GLY A 213 10.24 -9.92 -7.95
N VAL A 214 10.86 -10.28 -6.84
CA VAL A 214 11.25 -9.33 -5.77
C VAL A 214 12.68 -8.83 -5.98
N SER A 215 12.86 -7.51 -5.93
CA SER A 215 14.16 -6.84 -5.95
C SER A 215 14.28 -5.96 -4.71
N ASN A 216 15.01 -6.46 -3.71
CA ASN A 216 15.23 -5.79 -2.45
C ASN A 216 16.56 -5.02 -2.47
N ASP A 217 16.52 -3.77 -2.92
CA ASP A 217 17.69 -2.89 -3.04
C ASP A 217 17.58 -1.71 -2.05
N LEU A 218 17.25 -2.04 -0.79
CA LEU A 218 17.12 -1.02 0.24
C LEU A 218 18.43 -0.25 0.45
N ALA A 219 19.61 -0.82 0.17
CA ALA A 219 20.88 -0.07 0.23
C ALA A 219 20.86 1.23 -0.59
N ASN A 220 20.11 1.25 -1.70
CA ASN A 220 19.92 2.42 -2.56
C ASN A 220 18.54 3.07 -2.43
N GLY A 221 17.79 2.76 -1.36
CA GLY A 221 16.45 3.31 -1.13
C GLY A 221 15.43 2.85 -2.18
N ARG A 222 15.59 1.64 -2.72
CA ARG A 222 14.73 1.08 -3.77
C ARG A 222 14.15 -0.25 -3.33
N TYR A 223 12.93 -0.52 -3.78
CA TYR A 223 12.30 -1.83 -3.62
C TYR A 223 11.36 -2.06 -4.78
N ALA A 224 11.26 -3.29 -5.27
CA ALA A 224 10.32 -3.61 -6.32
C ALA A 224 9.78 -5.03 -6.20
N VAL A 225 8.57 -5.20 -6.70
CA VAL A 225 7.91 -6.50 -6.82
C VAL A 225 7.27 -6.62 -8.20
N SER A 226 7.18 -7.85 -8.69
CA SER A 226 6.30 -8.21 -9.80
C SER A 226 5.60 -9.52 -9.46
N MET A 227 4.56 -9.82 -10.22
CA MET A 227 3.83 -11.06 -10.12
C MET A 227 3.61 -11.67 -11.50
N THR A 228 4.18 -12.84 -11.71
CA THR A 228 3.89 -13.69 -12.88
C THR A 228 3.12 -14.93 -12.44
N VAL A 229 2.21 -15.40 -13.29
CA VAL A 229 1.32 -16.54 -13.04
C VAL A 229 1.66 -17.71 -13.95
#